data_AF-A0A507F7S7-F1
#
_entry.id   AF-A0A507F7S7-F1
#
_cell.length_a   1.000
_cell.length_b   1.000
_cell.length_c   1.000
_cell.angle_alpha   90.00
_cell.angle_beta   90.00
_cell.angle_gamma   90.00
#
_symmetry.space_group_name_H-M   'P 1'
#
loop_
_entity.id
_entity.type
_entity.pdbx_description
1 polymer ?
#
loop_
_entity_poly.entity_id
_entity_poly.type
_entity_poly.pdbx_seq_one_letter_code
_entity_poly.pdbx_strand_id
1 'polypeptide(L)' 'MIRLKWGQEYKGYLVSVDSYMNMQLANTEEYIDGASTGVLGEVLIRCNNILYVRRLDEEEGSDDMQE' A
#
# COMPACT_ATOMS: atom_id res chain seq x y z
N MET A 1 -3.50 2.14 2.55
CA MET A 1 -3.09 0.85 1.95
C MET A 1 -3.88 0.59 0.69
N ILE A 2 -3.21 0.20 -0.38
CA ILE A 2 -3.80 -0.13 -1.69
C ILE A 2 -3.52 -1.60 -1.96
N ARG A 3 -4.55 -2.39 -2.25
CA ARG A 3 -4.37 -3.78 -2.69
C ARG A 3 -4.59 -3.88 -4.19
N LEU A 4 -3.67 -4.54 -4.89
CA LEU A 4 -3.80 -4.83 -6.31
C LEU A 4 -4.63 -6.09 -6.54
N LYS A 5 -5.16 -6.22 -7.76
CA LYS A 5 -5.94 -7.40 -8.22
C LYS A 5 -5.20 -8.73 -8.06
N TRP A 6 -3.88 -8.69 -8.05
CA TRP A 6 -3.02 -9.88 -8.01
C TRP A 6 -2.47 -10.19 -6.61
N GLY A 7 -2.94 -9.49 -5.58
CA GLY A 7 -2.59 -9.79 -4.19
C GLY A 7 -1.48 -8.93 -3.59
N GLN A 8 -0.68 -8.22 -4.40
CA GLN A 8 0.33 -7.28 -3.87
C GLN A 8 -0.36 -6.12 -3.15
N GLU A 9 0.26 -5.68 -2.08
CA GLU A 9 -0.25 -4.63 -1.21
C GLU A 9 0.80 -3.51 -1.09
N TYR A 10 0.36 -2.27 -1.22
CA TYR A 10 1.21 -1.09 -1.10
C TYR A 10 0.74 -0.26 0.08
N LYS A 11 1.62 -0.05 1.06
CA LYS A 11 1.39 0.82 2.21
C LYS A 11 2.25 2.06 2.03
N GLY A 12 1.64 3.24 2.11
CA GLY A 12 2.33 4.51 1.92
C GLY A 12 1.37 5.68 2.12
N TYR A 13 1.91 6.89 2.08
CA TYR A 13 1.14 8.12 2.19
C TYR A 13 0.55 8.50 0.84
N LEU A 14 -0.76 8.68 0.77
CA LEU A 14 -1.43 9.14 -0.44
C LEU A 14 -1.08 10.61 -0.70
N VAL A 15 -0.37 10.88 -1.79
CA VAL A 15 0.05 12.22 -2.19
C VAL A 15 -1.01 12.87 -3.08
N SER A 16 -1.42 12.17 -4.13
CA SER A 16 -2.37 12.69 -5.11
C SER A 16 -3.16 11.57 -5.79
N VAL A 17 -4.31 11.94 -6.34
CA VAL A 17 -5.19 11.06 -7.13
C VAL A 17 -5.73 11.87 -8.31
N ASP A 18 -5.88 11.25 -9.47
CA ASP A 18 -6.52 11.85 -10.64
C ASP A 18 -7.98 11.38 -10.85
N SER A 19 -8.67 11.92 -11.87
CA SER A 19 -10.05 11.55 -12.19
C SER A 19 -10.23 10.10 -12.65
N TYR A 20 -9.15 9.44 -13.05
CA TYR A 20 -9.14 8.03 -13.44
C TYR A 20 -8.81 7.11 -12.27
N MET A 21 -8.53 7.65 -11.08
CA MET A 21 -8.06 6.94 -9.90
C MET A 21 -6.66 6.33 -10.06
N ASN A 22 -5.78 6.94 -10.87
CA ASN A 22 -4.35 6.71 -10.70
C ASN A 22 -3.91 7.34 -9.38
N MET A 23 -3.08 6.66 -8.61
CA MET A 23 -2.73 7.07 -7.24
C MET A 23 -1.23 7.19 -7.07
N GLN A 24 -0.80 8.34 -6.56
CA GLN A 24 0.59 8.59 -6.18
C GLN A 24 0.76 8.36 -4.68
N LEU A 25 1.70 7.48 -4.32
CA LEU A 25 2.08 7.18 -2.96
C LEU A 25 3.51 7.65 -2.69
N ALA A 26 3.75 8.17 -1.50
CA ALA A 26 5.08 8.48 -0.96
C ALA A 26 5.42 7.55 0.22
N ASN A 27 6.72 7.34 0.47
CA ASN A 27 7.25 6.39 1.47
C ASN A 27 6.56 5.02 1.39
N THR A 28 6.41 4.53 0.17
CA THR A 28 5.70 3.29 -0.12
C THR A 28 6.55 2.09 0.22
N GLU A 29 5.95 1.13 0.91
CA GLU A 29 6.49 -0.19 1.19
C GLU A 29 5.59 -1.22 0.50
N GLU A 30 6.23 -2.19 -0.16
CA GLU A 30 5.54 -3.29 -0.83
C GLU A 30 5.41 -4.49 0.11
N TYR A 31 4.24 -5.11 0.06
CA TYR A 31 3.89 -6.31 0.79
C TYR A 31 3.41 -7.38 -0.20
N ILE A 32 4.01 -8.57 -0.11
CA ILE A 32 3.61 -9.77 -0.85
C ILE A 32 3.34 -10.86 0.18
N ASP A 33 2.15 -11.46 0.11
CA ASP A 33 1.70 -12.49 1.06
C ASP A 33 1.84 -12.09 2.54
N GLY A 34 1.62 -10.80 2.85
CA GLY A 34 1.69 -10.25 4.20
C GLY A 34 3.11 -9.90 4.69
N ALA A 35 4.15 -10.28 3.95
CA ALA A 35 5.54 -9.93 4.26
C ALA A 35 5.98 -8.67 3.50
N SER A 36 6.68 -7.77 4.19
CA SER A 36 7.33 -6.63 3.53
C SER A 36 8.46 -7.12 2.63
N THR A 37 8.42 -6.74 1.35
CA THR A 37 9.47 -7.02 0.36
C THR A 37 10.47 -5.88 0.25
N GLY A 38 10.12 -4.69 0.75
CA GLY A 38 11.02 -3.55 0.87
C GLY A 38 10.35 -2.19 0.61
N VAL A 39 11.13 -1.14 0.85
CA VAL A 39 10.72 0.25 0.63
C VAL A 39 10.99 0.65 -0.81
N LEU A 40 9.93 1.06 -1.51
CA LEU A 40 9.96 1.55 -2.89
C LEU A 40 10.06 3.09 -2.97
N GLY A 41 9.65 3.80 -1.89
CA GLY A 41 9.66 5.26 -1.88
C GLY A 41 8.45 5.85 -2.62
N GLU A 42 8.68 6.55 -3.72
CA GLU A 42 7.60 7.19 -4.50
C GLU A 42 7.08 6.24 -5.59
N VAL A 43 5.77 5.98 -5.59
CA VAL A 43 5.12 5.02 -6.48
C VAL A 43 3.88 5.62 -7.11
N LEU A 44 3.71 5.40 -8.42
CA LEU A 44 2.47 5.68 -9.15
C LEU A 44 1.76 4.36 -9.48
N ILE A 45 0.56 4.16 -8.94
CA ILE A 45 -0.27 2.98 -9.21
C ILE A 45 -1.34 3.34 -10.24
N ARG A 46 -1.38 2.58 -11.33
CA ARG A 46 -2.41 2.74 -12.37
C ARG A 46 -3.75 2.20 -11.88
N CYS A 47 -4.81 2.96 -12.15
CA CYS A 47 -6.15 2.69 -11.64
C CYS A 47 -6.68 1.29 -11.92
N ASN A 48 -6.45 0.74 -13.12
CA ASN A 48 -7.00 -0.54 -13.52
C ASN A 48 -6.34 -1.74 -12.81
N ASN A 49 -5.28 -1.54 -12.04
CA ASN A 49 -4.65 -2.57 -11.23
C ASN A 49 -5.17 -2.58 -9.78
N ILE A 50 -5.85 -1.52 -9.34
CA ILE A 50 -6.36 -1.39 -7.98
C ILE A 50 -7.57 -2.30 -7.80
N LEU A 51 -7.58 -3.06 -6.70
CA LEU A 51 -8.73 -3.83 -6.24
C LEU A 51 -9.55 -3.03 -5.21
N TYR A 52 -8.87 -2.52 -4.17
CA TYR A 52 -9.48 -1.62 -3.20
C TYR A 52 -8.43 -0.74 -2.53
N VAL A 53 -8.92 0.32 -1.87
CA VAL A 53 -8.12 1.20 -1.01
C VAL A 53 -8.74 1.20 0.37
N ARG A 54 -7.90 1.06 1.41
CA ARG A 54 -8.31 1.20 2.81
C ARG A 54 -7.41 2.19 3.53
N ARG A 55 -8.02 2.97 4.44
CA ARG A 55 -7.28 3.74 5.44
C ARG A 55 -6.57 2.74 6.37
N LEU A 56 -5.37 3.09 6.78
CA LEU A 56 -4.71 2.41 7.89
C LEU A 56 -4.99 3.25 9.13
N ASP A 57 -5.44 2.61 10.20
CA ASP A 57 -5.48 3.24 11.51
C ASP A 57 -4.04 3.35 12.02
N GLU A 58 -3.73 4.37 12.83
CA GLU A 58 -2.34 4.69 13.24
C GLU A 58 -1.71 3.65 14.21
N GLU A 59 -2.33 2.49 14.39
CA GLU A 59 -1.82 1.42 15.24
C GLU A 59 -1.93 0.06 14.54
N GLU A 60 -0.87 -0.37 13.86
CA GLU A 60 -0.49 -1.80 13.73
C GLU A 60 1.04 -1.87 13.54
N GLY A 61 1.77 -1.32 14.51
CA GLY A 61 3.17 -1.63 14.75
C GLY A 61 3.24 -2.53 15.98
N SER A 62 3.69 -3.77 15.79
CA SER A 62 4.08 -4.78 16.79
C SER A 62 2.99 -5.27 17.77
N ASP A 63 2.46 -6.47 17.53
CA ASP A 63 2.26 -7.47 18.60
C ASP A 63 2.09 -8.89 18.00
N ASP A 64 3.19 -9.50 17.56
CA ASP A 64 3.27 -10.96 17.30
C ASP A 64 4.69 -11.48 17.62
N MET A 65 5.20 -11.08 18.79
CA MET A 65 6.34 -11.74 19.45
C MET A 65 6.08 -11.79 20.96
N GLN A 66 5.32 -12.79 21.40
CA GLN A 66 5.41 -13.33 22.76
C GLN A 66 5.45 -14.86 22.66
N GLU A 67 6.59 -15.43 23.09
CA GLU A 67 6.80 -16.87 23.35
C GLU A 67 5.94 -17.38 24.52
#